data_AF-A0A6S6R3B4-F1
#
_entry.id   AF-A0A6S6R3B4-F1
#
_cell.length_a   1.000
_cell.length_b   1.000
_cell.length_c   1.000
_cell.angle_alpha   90.00
_cell.angle_beta   90.00
_cell.angle_gamma   90.00
#
_symmetry.space_group_name_H-M   'P 1'
#
loop_
_entity.id
_entity.type
_entity.pdbx_description
1 polymer ?
#
loop_
_entity_poly.entity_id
_entity_poly.type
_entity_poly.pdbx_seq_one_letter_code
_entity_poly.pdbx_strand_id
1 'polypeptide(L)'
;MLNNDKTLKEAINNGILTVSEVDDMLKMTRKKLVEQKHPYAINSRTNGRVITTVREDGKLKQISAVSMDDMIDKLYLFYFENKKNLTLNDLFPKWKEERLQDKSLNIKTVRRDNEHWNKYYKDHSIIQVPISKLTTKMLNDFFNATITKFNLSGREYNNMKSIMIALMRISIDEEIIMENPMNGIYIKSKLRSVRKKSDGSKLYLNDGFDTLDIIWKKKIQ
;
A
#
# COMPACT_ATOMS: atom_id res chain seq x y z
N MET A 1 -8.13 -20.90 16.71
CA MET A 1 -7.00 -20.34 15.93
C MET A 1 -5.93 -21.41 15.86
N LEU A 2 -5.36 -21.65 14.68
CA LEU A 2 -4.23 -22.58 14.57
C LEU A 2 -3.05 -21.97 15.34
N ASN A 3 -2.45 -22.72 16.27
CA ASN A 3 -1.25 -22.30 16.96
C ASN A 3 -0.05 -22.74 16.11
N ASN A 4 0.37 -21.87 15.20
CA ASN A 4 1.43 -22.16 14.23
C ASN A 4 2.72 -22.67 14.89
N ASP A 5 3.08 -22.14 16.07
CA ASP A 5 4.28 -22.58 16.80
C ASP A 5 4.17 -24.02 17.30
N LYS A 6 2.98 -24.43 17.75
CA LYS A 6 2.74 -25.81 18.20
C LYS A 6 2.80 -26.77 17.02
N THR A 7 2.15 -26.41 15.92
CA THR A 7 2.11 -27.24 14.70
C THR A 7 3.49 -27.37 14.05
N LEU A 8 4.31 -26.31 14.01
CA LEU A 8 5.68 -26.38 13.50
C LEU A 8 6.56 -27.30 14.36
N LYS A 9 6.47 -27.17 15.70
CA LYS A 9 7.24 -28.04 16.61
C LYS A 9 6.87 -29.51 16.43
N GLU A 10 5.58 -29.79 16.26
CA GLU A 10 5.08 -31.15 16.02
C GLU A 10 5.56 -31.70 14.66
N ALA A 11 5.58 -30.87 13.60
CA ALA A 11 6.12 -31.27 12.30
C ALA A 11 7.63 -31.59 12.36
N ILE A 12 8.41 -30.80 13.10
CA ILE A 12 9.85 -31.04 13.30
C ILE A 12 10.08 -32.32 14.10
N ASN A 13 9.33 -32.50 15.20
CA ASN A 13 9.47 -33.69 16.06
C ASN A 13 9.08 -34.98 15.34
N ASN A 14 8.12 -34.91 14.41
CA ASN A 14 7.69 -36.06 13.61
C ASN A 14 8.56 -36.27 12.34
N GLY A 15 9.62 -35.49 12.16
CA GLY A 15 10.52 -35.61 10.99
C GLY A 15 9.86 -35.26 9.65
N ILE A 16 8.72 -34.55 9.68
CA ILE A 16 8.03 -34.07 8.48
C ILE A 16 8.80 -32.91 7.84
N LEU A 17 9.52 -32.14 8.66
CA LEU A 17 10.30 -30.98 8.26
C LEU A 17 11.57 -30.90 9.08
N THR A 18 12.74 -30.79 8.45
CA THR A 18 14.01 -30.58 9.16
C THR A 18 14.39 -29.11 9.19
N VAL A 19 15.12 -28.70 10.23
CA VAL A 19 15.62 -27.32 10.37
C VAL A 19 16.56 -26.95 9.21
N SER A 20 17.37 -27.90 8.72
CA SER A 20 18.25 -27.71 7.58
C SER A 20 17.50 -27.43 6.28
N GLU A 21 16.43 -28.19 5.99
CA GLU A 21 15.62 -27.96 4.78
C GLU A 21 14.97 -26.58 4.79
N VAL A 22 14.51 -26.12 5.96
CA VAL A 22 13.95 -24.77 6.12
C VAL A 22 15.02 -23.71 5.90
N ASP A 23 16.22 -23.89 6.45
CA ASP A 23 17.33 -22.96 6.28
C ASP A 23 17.75 -22.86 4.80
N ASP A 24 17.85 -24.00 4.11
CA ASP A 24 18.17 -24.04 2.67
C ASP A 24 17.08 -23.37 1.82
N MET A 25 15.80 -23.63 2.12
CA MET A 25 14.68 -22.95 1.46
C MET A 25 14.74 -21.43 1.68
N LEU A 26 15.05 -20.98 2.89
CA LEU A 26 15.17 -19.55 3.22
C LEU A 26 16.35 -18.91 2.46
N LYS A 27 17.52 -19.56 2.43
CA LYS A 27 18.69 -19.11 1.66
C LYS A 27 18.40 -19.01 0.17
N MET A 28 17.78 -20.04 -0.42
CA MET A 28 17.36 -20.02 -1.82
C MET A 28 16.37 -18.88 -2.12
N THR A 29 15.41 -18.65 -1.22
CA THR A 29 14.42 -17.57 -1.36
C THR A 29 15.09 -16.20 -1.31
N ARG A 30 15.99 -15.97 -0.33
CA ARG A 30 16.77 -14.73 -0.23
C ARG A 30 17.60 -14.49 -1.48
N LYS A 31 18.29 -15.52 -1.97
CA LYS A 31 19.10 -15.46 -3.19
C LYS A 31 18.26 -15.03 -4.39
N LYS A 32 17.10 -15.65 -4.61
CA LYS A 32 16.19 -15.31 -5.71
C LYS A 32 15.71 -13.85 -5.63
N LEU A 33 15.36 -13.37 -4.44
CA LEU A 33 14.93 -11.98 -4.23
C LEU A 33 16.06 -10.99 -4.49
N VAL A 34 17.28 -11.29 -4.03
CA VAL A 34 18.46 -10.47 -4.29
C VAL A 34 18.80 -10.44 -5.77
N GLU A 35 18.76 -11.58 -6.48
CA GLU A 35 19.02 -11.65 -7.92
C GLU A 35 18.02 -10.84 -8.76
N GLN A 36 16.75 -10.80 -8.33
CA GLN A 36 15.73 -9.98 -8.99
C GLN A 36 15.97 -8.47 -8.79
N LYS A 37 16.46 -8.08 -7.60
CA LYS A 37 16.55 -6.67 -7.21
C LYS A 37 17.90 -6.02 -7.47
N HIS A 38 18.98 -6.78 -7.35
CA HIS A 38 20.35 -6.29 -7.41
C HIS A 38 20.80 -6.14 -8.87
N PRO A 39 20.99 -4.91 -9.38
CA PRO A 39 21.26 -4.70 -10.80
C PRO A 39 22.75 -4.85 -11.16
N TYR A 40 23.64 -5.06 -10.19
CA TYR A 40 25.09 -5.04 -10.38
C TYR A 40 25.69 -6.45 -10.34
N ALA A 41 26.83 -6.62 -11.02
CA ALA A 41 27.53 -7.89 -11.03
C ALA A 41 28.26 -8.14 -9.69
N ILE A 42 28.08 -9.35 -9.14
CA ILE A 42 28.78 -9.82 -7.95
C ILE A 42 30.06 -10.52 -8.39
N ASN A 43 31.22 -10.03 -7.94
CA ASN A 43 32.53 -10.51 -8.37
C ASN A 43 33.36 -11.05 -7.20
N SER A 44 34.16 -12.08 -7.45
CA SER A 44 35.13 -12.62 -6.48
C SER A 44 36.53 -12.07 -6.76
N ARG A 45 37.20 -11.57 -5.73
CA ARG A 45 38.60 -11.14 -5.80
C ARG A 45 39.55 -12.34 -5.69
N THR A 46 40.80 -12.14 -6.09
CA THR A 46 41.89 -13.12 -5.95
C THR A 46 42.12 -13.61 -4.52
N ASN A 47 41.74 -12.84 -3.51
CA ASN A 47 41.82 -13.23 -2.10
C ASN A 47 40.57 -13.98 -1.58
N GLY A 48 39.68 -14.42 -2.48
CA GLY A 48 38.46 -15.15 -2.15
C GLY A 48 37.29 -14.28 -1.66
N ARG A 49 37.49 -12.97 -1.41
CA ARG A 49 36.40 -12.08 -0.99
C ARG A 49 35.45 -11.78 -2.13
N VAL A 50 34.16 -11.81 -1.84
CA VAL A 50 33.09 -11.44 -2.76
C VAL A 50 32.80 -9.95 -2.60
N ILE A 51 32.66 -9.22 -3.71
CA ILE A 51 32.35 -7.80 -3.73
C ILE A 51 31.24 -7.48 -4.72
N THR A 52 30.47 -6.45 -4.39
CA THR A 52 29.53 -5.82 -5.32
C THR A 52 29.33 -4.35 -4.95
N THR A 53 28.62 -3.61 -5.79
CA THR A 53 28.22 -2.23 -5.54
C THR A 53 26.72 -2.13 -5.34
N VAL A 54 26.29 -1.21 -4.47
CA VAL A 54 24.89 -0.85 -4.27
C VAL A 54 24.74 0.66 -4.37
N ARG A 55 23.52 1.13 -4.66
CA ARG A 55 23.20 2.55 -4.69
C ARG A 55 22.41 2.91 -3.43
N GLU A 56 22.95 3.82 -2.64
CA GLU A 56 22.36 4.33 -1.38
C GLU A 56 22.32 5.87 -1.50
N ASP A 57 21.13 6.47 -1.41
CA ASP A 57 20.90 7.92 -1.51
C ASP A 57 21.59 8.59 -2.72
N GLY A 58 21.53 7.91 -3.88
CA GLY A 58 22.09 8.40 -5.12
C GLY A 58 23.61 8.16 -5.28
N LYS A 59 24.31 7.73 -4.24
CA LYS A 59 25.76 7.43 -4.25
C LYS A 59 26.02 5.93 -4.38
N LEU A 60 27.12 5.57 -5.04
CA LEU A 60 27.57 4.18 -5.16
C LEU A 60 28.42 3.81 -3.94
N LYS A 61 28.09 2.68 -3.31
CA LYS A 61 28.79 2.13 -2.16
C LYS A 61 29.17 0.68 -2.43
N GLN A 62 30.41 0.31 -2.12
CA GLN A 62 30.87 -1.07 -2.28
C GLN A 62 30.53 -1.88 -1.03
N ILE A 63 29.97 -3.07 -1.23
CA ILE A 63 29.77 -4.08 -0.20
C ILE A 63 30.79 -5.20 -0.44
N SER A 64 31.36 -5.73 0.65
CA SER A 64 32.25 -6.89 0.60
C SER A 64 31.82 -7.96 1.61
N ALA A 65 32.03 -9.21 1.25
CA ALA A 65 31.69 -10.38 2.04
C ALA A 65 32.77 -11.47 1.91
N VAL A 66 32.77 -12.42 2.85
CA VAL A 66 33.75 -13.50 2.89
C VAL A 66 33.34 -14.63 1.96
N SER A 67 32.04 -14.91 1.86
CA SER A 67 31.46 -15.90 0.95
C SER A 67 30.35 -15.31 0.09
N MET A 68 29.88 -16.09 -0.90
CA MET A 68 28.71 -15.74 -1.70
C MET A 68 27.44 -15.70 -0.84
N ASP A 69 27.29 -16.66 0.09
CA ASP A 69 26.12 -16.70 0.98
C ASP A 69 26.07 -15.48 1.90
N ASP A 70 27.21 -15.10 2.49
CA ASP A 70 27.32 -13.86 3.27
C ASP A 70 27.01 -12.62 2.42
N MET A 71 27.37 -12.62 1.13
CA MET A 71 27.03 -11.53 0.22
C MET A 71 25.52 -11.45 -0.01
N ILE A 72 24.88 -12.59 -0.27
CA ILE A 72 23.42 -12.66 -0.43
C ILE A 72 22.73 -12.18 0.84
N ASP A 73 23.17 -12.61 2.03
CA ASP A 73 22.58 -12.15 3.28
C ASP A 73 22.78 -10.64 3.47
N LYS A 74 23.98 -10.08 3.24
CA LYS A 74 24.21 -8.63 3.33
C LYS A 74 23.36 -7.83 2.35
N LEU A 75 23.25 -8.29 1.11
CA LEU A 75 22.40 -7.64 0.10
C LEU A 75 20.93 -7.77 0.47
N TYR A 76 20.52 -8.91 1.02
CA TYR A 76 19.15 -9.10 1.48
C TYR A 76 18.82 -8.13 2.61
N LEU A 77 19.71 -7.97 3.60
CA LEU A 77 19.53 -6.99 4.66
C LEU A 77 19.49 -5.56 4.10
N PHE A 78 20.43 -5.22 3.21
CA PHE A 78 20.50 -3.90 2.58
C PHE A 78 19.20 -3.53 1.82
N TYR A 79 18.68 -4.44 0.99
CA TYR A 79 17.51 -4.15 0.15
C TYR A 79 16.18 -4.30 0.88
N PHE A 80 16.08 -5.21 1.85
CA PHE A 80 14.79 -5.66 2.38
C PHE A 80 14.63 -5.46 3.90
N GLU A 81 15.68 -5.33 4.70
CA GLU A 81 15.54 -5.19 6.16
C GLU A 81 15.01 -3.81 6.56
N ASN A 82 15.52 -2.74 5.94
CA ASN A 82 15.02 -1.38 6.19
C ASN A 82 13.56 -1.20 5.72
N LYS A 83 13.14 -1.93 4.68
CA LYS A 83 11.78 -1.88 4.15
C LYS A 83 10.76 -2.57 5.05
N LYS A 84 11.15 -3.63 5.77
CA LYS A 84 10.24 -4.37 6.66
C LYS A 84 9.65 -3.51 7.78
N ASN A 85 10.32 -2.43 8.16
CA ASN A 85 9.88 -1.53 9.22
C ASN A 85 9.07 -0.34 8.72
N LEU A 86 8.91 -0.16 7.40
CA LEU A 86 8.10 0.93 6.85
C LEU A 86 6.64 0.77 7.28
N THR A 87 6.06 1.88 7.69
CA THR A 87 4.68 1.96 8.18
C THR A 87 3.80 2.73 7.18
N LEU A 88 2.48 2.70 7.37
CA LEU A 88 1.60 3.55 6.55
C LEU A 88 1.88 5.04 6.77
N ASN A 89 2.34 5.41 7.97
CA ASN A 89 2.73 6.77 8.30
C ASN A 89 3.97 7.24 7.51
N ASP A 90 4.85 6.32 7.13
CA ASP A 90 6.03 6.62 6.30
C ASP A 90 5.68 6.68 4.81
N LEU A 91 4.78 5.81 4.34
CA LEU A 91 4.42 5.73 2.92
C LEU A 91 3.43 6.82 2.49
N PHE A 92 2.49 7.21 3.35
CA PHE A 92 1.46 8.18 2.96
C PHE A 92 2.02 9.53 2.48
N PRO A 93 3.00 10.16 3.16
CA PRO A 93 3.63 11.39 2.69
C PRO A 93 4.30 11.23 1.31
N LYS A 94 5.00 10.11 1.08
CA LYS A 94 5.64 9.81 -0.22
C LYS A 94 4.62 9.71 -1.34
N TRP A 95 3.58 8.91 -1.12
CA TRP A 95 2.47 8.75 -2.08
C TRP A 95 1.79 10.09 -2.39
N LYS A 96 1.58 10.93 -1.38
CA LYS A 96 0.98 12.25 -1.55
C LYS A 96 1.87 13.16 -2.40
N GLU A 97 3.18 13.19 -2.13
CA GLU A 97 4.14 14.00 -2.88
C GLU A 97 4.18 13.59 -4.36
N GLU A 98 4.29 12.29 -4.65
CA GLU A 98 4.24 11.77 -6.02
C GLU A 98 3.00 12.23 -6.79
N ARG A 99 1.84 12.21 -6.13
CA ARG A 99 0.57 12.66 -6.74
C ARG A 99 0.47 14.18 -6.91
N LEU A 100 1.21 14.97 -6.15
CA LEU A 100 1.31 16.42 -6.36
C LEU A 100 2.15 16.74 -7.59
N GLN A 101 3.15 15.91 -7.90
CA GLN A 101 4.01 16.07 -9.08
C GLN A 101 3.35 15.56 -10.38
N ASP A 102 2.34 14.70 -10.27
CA ASP A 102 1.58 14.20 -11.42
C ASP A 102 0.63 15.26 -11.99
N LYS A 103 1.05 15.84 -13.13
CA LYS A 103 0.31 16.89 -13.85
C LYS A 103 -1.04 16.45 -14.42
N SER A 104 -1.29 15.14 -14.52
CA SER A 104 -2.57 14.61 -15.00
C SER A 104 -3.66 14.60 -13.93
N LEU A 105 -3.28 14.73 -12.65
CA LEU A 105 -4.19 14.66 -11.52
C LEU A 105 -4.67 16.03 -11.08
N ASN A 106 -5.95 16.09 -10.70
CA ASN A 106 -6.51 17.28 -10.09
C ASN A 106 -6.02 17.42 -8.64
N ILE A 107 -5.37 18.55 -8.34
CA ILE A 107 -4.88 18.89 -6.98
C ILE A 107 -6.00 18.79 -5.93
N LYS A 108 -7.26 19.11 -6.30
CA LYS A 108 -8.41 18.98 -5.39
C LYS A 108 -8.64 17.54 -4.93
N THR A 109 -8.30 16.55 -5.76
CA THR A 109 -8.39 15.13 -5.41
C THR A 109 -7.34 14.78 -4.35
N VAL A 110 -6.09 15.21 -4.55
CA VAL A 110 -5.01 14.98 -3.56
C VAL A 110 -5.34 15.64 -2.22
N ARG A 111 -5.93 16.85 -2.25
CA ARG A 111 -6.39 17.53 -1.03
C ARG A 111 -7.46 16.72 -0.29
N ARG A 112 -8.45 16.18 -1.01
CA ARG A 112 -9.50 15.32 -0.43
C ARG A 112 -8.93 14.04 0.18
N ASP A 113 -7.97 13.40 -0.49
CA ASP A 113 -7.31 12.22 0.04
C ASP A 113 -6.56 12.53 1.34
N ASN A 114 -5.92 13.70 1.43
CA ASN A 114 -5.31 14.19 2.66
C ASN A 114 -6.32 14.50 3.77
N GLU A 115 -7.48 15.07 3.44
CA GLU A 115 -8.58 15.27 4.39
C GLU A 115 -9.11 13.92 4.91
N HIS A 116 -9.26 12.92 4.05
CA HIS A 116 -9.68 11.56 4.41
C HIS A 116 -8.64 10.85 5.28
N TRP A 117 -7.35 10.98 4.95
CA TRP A 117 -6.25 10.47 5.78
C TRP A 117 -6.30 11.05 7.19
N ASN A 118 -6.38 12.38 7.30
CA ASN A 118 -6.45 13.06 8.59
C ASN A 118 -7.67 12.64 9.41
N LYS A 119 -8.82 12.42 8.76
CA LYS A 119 -10.07 12.04 9.45
C LYS A 119 -10.07 10.59 9.93
N TYR A 120 -9.56 9.65 9.12
CA TYR A 120 -9.77 8.21 9.35
C TYR A 120 -8.52 7.45 9.80
N TYR A 121 -7.32 7.94 9.50
CA TYR A 121 -6.07 7.20 9.68
C TYR A 121 -5.14 7.83 10.73
N LYS A 122 -4.94 9.15 10.68
CA LYS A 122 -3.86 9.86 11.40
C LYS A 122 -3.74 9.51 12.88
N ASP A 123 -4.86 9.33 13.58
CA ASP A 123 -4.87 9.07 15.02
C ASP A 123 -5.07 7.57 15.35
N HIS A 124 -5.11 6.70 14.34
CA HIS A 124 -5.32 5.27 14.51
C HIS A 124 -3.98 4.52 14.55
N SER A 125 -3.80 3.64 15.55
CA SER A 125 -2.54 2.90 15.76
C SER A 125 -2.08 2.06 14.57
N ILE A 126 -3.00 1.68 13.68
CA ILE A 126 -2.68 0.93 12.45
C ILE A 126 -1.63 1.62 11.60
N ILE A 127 -1.52 2.96 11.63
CA ILE A 127 -0.56 3.67 10.79
C ILE A 127 0.89 3.48 11.23
N GLN A 128 1.12 3.05 12.47
CA GLN A 128 2.44 2.81 13.06
C GLN A 128 2.85 1.33 12.97
N VAL A 129 1.93 0.46 12.52
CA VAL A 129 2.24 -0.96 12.34
C VAL A 129 3.13 -1.10 11.09
N PRO A 130 4.26 -1.82 11.17
CA PRO A 130 5.04 -2.15 9.99
C PRO A 130 4.18 -2.85 8.95
N ILE A 131 4.24 -2.40 7.70
CA ILE A 131 3.37 -2.91 6.62
C ILE A 131 3.59 -4.40 6.39
N SER A 132 4.83 -4.87 6.56
CA SER A 132 5.19 -6.29 6.53
C SER A 132 4.44 -7.17 7.55
N LYS A 133 3.88 -6.57 8.61
CA LYS A 133 3.14 -7.24 9.68
C LYS A 133 1.63 -6.99 9.61
N LEU A 134 1.15 -6.19 8.64
CA LEU A 134 -0.28 -5.96 8.47
C LEU A 134 -0.98 -7.24 7.99
N THR A 135 -1.94 -7.71 8.79
CA THR A 135 -2.75 -8.87 8.43
C THR A 135 -4.13 -8.44 7.95
N THR A 136 -4.77 -9.28 7.13
CA THR A 136 -6.18 -9.09 6.70
C THR A 136 -7.12 -8.85 7.88
N LYS A 137 -6.90 -9.55 9.00
CA LYS A 137 -7.70 -9.37 10.22
C LYS A 137 -7.57 -7.95 10.78
N MET A 138 -6.35 -7.42 10.87
CA MET A 138 -6.12 -6.06 11.38
C MET A 138 -6.80 -5.01 10.49
N LEU A 139 -6.74 -5.19 9.17
CA LEU A 139 -7.42 -4.32 8.22
C LEU A 139 -8.95 -4.41 8.34
N ASN A 140 -9.49 -5.62 8.48
CA ASN A 140 -10.92 -5.83 8.74
C ASN A 140 -11.36 -5.13 10.04
N ASP A 141 -10.63 -5.32 11.13
CA ASP A 141 -10.93 -4.71 12.42
C ASP A 141 -10.91 -3.17 12.30
N PHE A 142 -9.88 -2.62 11.65
CA PHE A 142 -9.78 -1.18 11.38
C PHE A 142 -10.94 -0.65 10.55
N PHE A 143 -11.27 -1.28 9.42
CA PHE A 143 -12.35 -0.79 8.57
C PHE A 143 -13.71 -0.89 9.25
N ASN A 144 -14.03 -2.00 9.91
CA ASN A 144 -15.30 -2.16 10.61
C ASN A 144 -15.42 -1.17 11.80
N ALA A 145 -14.36 -0.97 12.58
CA ALA A 145 -14.32 0.02 13.65
C ALA A 145 -14.55 1.44 13.11
N THR A 146 -13.88 1.79 11.99
CA THR A 146 -13.98 3.12 11.39
C THR A 146 -15.36 3.38 10.77
N ILE A 147 -15.93 2.38 10.07
CA ILE A 147 -17.30 2.46 9.54
C ILE A 147 -18.29 2.74 10.65
N THR A 148 -18.16 2.03 11.77
CA THR A 148 -19.07 2.15 12.92
C THR A 148 -18.89 3.49 13.62
N LYS A 149 -17.64 3.89 13.91
CA LYS A 149 -17.30 5.14 14.60
C LYS A 149 -17.79 6.38 13.85
N PHE A 150 -17.66 6.40 12.52
CA PHE A 150 -18.00 7.57 11.70
C PHE A 150 -19.31 7.42 10.93
N ASN A 151 -20.06 6.33 11.14
CA ASN A 151 -21.31 6.02 10.46
C ASN A 151 -21.23 6.21 8.93
N LEU A 152 -20.21 5.60 8.32
CA LEU A 152 -19.83 5.84 6.94
C LEU A 152 -20.90 5.38 5.95
N SER A 153 -21.12 6.18 4.92
CA SER A 153 -21.79 5.71 3.70
C SER A 153 -20.84 4.86 2.84
N GLY A 154 -21.41 4.11 1.89
CA GLY A 154 -20.60 3.31 0.96
C GLY A 154 -19.58 4.14 0.16
N ARG A 155 -19.95 5.37 -0.23
CA ARG A 155 -19.01 6.28 -0.91
C ARG A 155 -17.86 6.72 0.01
N GLU A 156 -18.16 7.09 1.25
CA GLU A 156 -17.13 7.52 2.21
C GLU A 156 -16.20 6.36 2.57
N TYR A 157 -16.74 5.15 2.74
CA TYR A 157 -15.95 3.95 2.92
C TYR A 157 -15.03 3.68 1.73
N ASN A 158 -15.54 3.78 0.50
CA ASN A 158 -14.71 3.57 -0.69
C ASN A 158 -13.59 4.61 -0.84
N ASN A 159 -13.87 5.89 -0.52
CA ASN A 159 -12.85 6.94 -0.51
C ASN A 159 -11.77 6.71 0.57
N MET A 160 -12.18 6.19 1.73
CA MET A 160 -11.22 5.80 2.76
C MET A 160 -10.40 4.60 2.30
N LYS A 161 -11.06 3.56 1.77
CA LYS A 161 -10.45 2.30 1.31
C LYS A 161 -9.45 2.54 0.18
N SER A 162 -9.72 3.46 -0.74
CA SER A 162 -8.84 3.75 -1.89
C SER A 162 -7.45 4.19 -1.46
N ILE A 163 -7.32 4.91 -0.33
CA ILE A 163 -6.02 5.28 0.24
C ILE A 163 -5.25 4.03 0.65
N MET A 164 -5.87 3.12 1.40
CA MET A 164 -5.22 1.86 1.80
C MET A 164 -4.83 1.01 0.58
N ILE A 165 -5.69 0.92 -0.43
CA ILE A 165 -5.37 0.20 -1.68
C ILE A 165 -4.14 0.80 -2.34
N ALA A 166 -4.05 2.13 -2.44
CA ALA A 166 -2.91 2.80 -3.05
C ALA A 166 -1.61 2.53 -2.28
N LEU A 167 -1.63 2.61 -0.94
CA LEU A 167 -0.46 2.32 -0.11
C LEU A 167 -0.04 0.85 -0.19
N MET A 168 -0.99 -0.09 -0.24
CA MET A 168 -0.67 -1.51 -0.44
C MET A 168 -0.10 -1.78 -1.83
N ARG A 169 -0.57 -1.06 -2.87
CA ARG A 169 0.01 -1.16 -4.22
C ARG A 169 1.47 -0.72 -4.22
N ILE A 170 1.77 0.44 -3.64
CA ILE A 170 3.15 0.91 -3.47
C ILE A 170 3.97 -0.11 -2.69
N SER A 171 3.39 -0.70 -1.64
CA SER A 171 4.09 -1.70 -0.83
C SER A 171 4.44 -2.96 -1.61
N ILE A 172 3.63 -3.36 -2.58
CA ILE A 172 3.93 -4.47 -3.51
C ILE A 172 4.97 -4.03 -4.54
N ASP A 173 4.78 -2.86 -5.15
CA ASP A 173 5.68 -2.29 -6.18
C ASP A 173 7.10 -2.07 -5.62
N GLU A 174 7.20 -1.70 -4.35
CA GLU A 174 8.47 -1.54 -3.61
C GLU A 174 8.97 -2.85 -2.97
N GLU A 175 8.29 -3.98 -3.16
CA GLU A 175 8.62 -5.30 -2.60
C GLU A 175 8.71 -5.32 -1.05
N ILE A 176 7.92 -4.47 -0.38
CA ILE A 176 7.78 -4.47 1.10
C ILE A 176 6.97 -5.68 1.55
N ILE A 177 5.94 -6.03 0.78
CA ILE A 177 5.08 -7.20 0.97
C ILE A 177 4.99 -7.99 -0.33
N MET A 178 4.80 -9.31 -0.22
CA MET A 178 4.63 -10.20 -1.38
C MET A 178 3.17 -10.35 -1.79
N GLU A 179 2.27 -10.36 -0.79
CA GLU A 179 0.84 -10.55 -0.99
C GLU A 179 0.07 -9.38 -0.41
N ASN A 180 -1.00 -8.98 -1.08
CA ASN A 180 -1.82 -7.87 -0.64
C ASN A 180 -2.85 -8.34 0.43
N PRO A 181 -2.72 -7.91 1.71
CA PRO A 181 -3.66 -8.29 2.77
C PRO A 181 -5.09 -7.74 2.53
N MET A 182 -5.27 -6.83 1.57
CA MET A 182 -6.60 -6.33 1.16
C MET A 182 -7.43 -7.37 0.41
N ASN A 183 -6.83 -8.42 -0.16
CA ASN A 183 -7.53 -9.40 -0.99
C ASN A 183 -8.59 -10.19 -0.22
N GLY A 184 -8.40 -10.41 1.08
CA GLY A 184 -9.33 -11.14 1.95
C GLY A 184 -10.27 -10.26 2.77
N ILE A 185 -10.43 -8.98 2.42
CA ILE A 185 -11.21 -8.05 3.25
C ILE A 185 -12.71 -8.31 3.15
N TYR A 186 -13.33 -8.36 4.32
CA TYR A 186 -14.76 -8.55 4.50
C TYR A 186 -15.31 -7.57 5.54
N ILE A 187 -16.31 -6.79 5.12
CA ILE A 187 -16.95 -5.78 5.96
C ILE A 187 -18.23 -6.35 6.55
N LYS A 188 -18.30 -6.38 7.89
CA LYS A 188 -19.46 -6.77 8.68
C LYS A 188 -20.31 -5.58 9.08
N SER A 189 -19.69 -4.42 9.28
CA SER A 189 -20.38 -3.21 9.73
C SER A 189 -21.36 -2.70 8.68
N LYS A 190 -22.56 -2.33 9.12
CA LYS A 190 -23.60 -1.79 8.24
C LYS A 190 -23.22 -0.38 7.80
N LEU A 191 -23.08 -0.19 6.49
CA LEU A 191 -22.88 1.12 5.89
C LEU A 191 -24.20 1.91 5.88
N ARG A 192 -24.10 3.21 6.16
CA ARG A 192 -25.24 4.12 6.12
C ARG A 192 -25.77 4.28 4.70
N SER A 193 -27.07 4.03 4.53
CA SER A 193 -27.76 4.35 3.28
C SER A 193 -27.87 5.86 3.09
N VAL A 194 -27.51 6.34 1.90
CA VAL A 194 -27.66 7.75 1.53
C VAL A 194 -28.88 7.86 0.63
N ARG A 195 -29.89 8.61 1.08
CA ARG A 195 -31.02 8.95 0.20
C ARG A 195 -30.49 9.84 -0.92
N LYS A 196 -30.74 9.49 -2.18
CA LYS A 196 -30.52 10.43 -3.29
C LYS A 196 -31.42 11.63 -3.04
N LYS A 197 -30.87 12.84 -3.05
CA LYS A 197 -31.70 14.04 -3.10
C LYS A 197 -32.53 13.94 -4.39
N SER A 198 -33.83 14.18 -4.31
CA SER A 198 -34.65 14.36 -5.50
C SER A 198 -33.99 15.46 -6.33
N ASP A 199 -33.77 15.18 -7.61
CA ASP A 199 -33.16 16.12 -8.54
C ASP A 199 -34.10 17.34 -8.70
N GLY A 200 -33.91 18.35 -7.86
CA GLY A 200 -34.64 19.61 -7.94
C GLY A 200 -34.22 20.47 -9.13
N SER A 201 -33.25 20.03 -9.94
CA SER A 201 -32.82 20.70 -11.16
C SER A 201 -33.59 20.21 -12.40
N LYS A 202 -34.91 20.33 -12.36
CA LYS A 202 -35.75 20.52 -13.55
C LYS A 202 -36.87 21.46 -13.15
N LEU A 203 -36.80 22.72 -13.58
CA LEU A 203 -37.92 23.64 -13.87
C LEU A 203 -37.39 25.07 -14.07
N TYR A 204 -36.69 25.30 -15.18
CA TYR A 204 -36.67 26.60 -15.89
C TYR A 204 -36.33 26.33 -17.36
N LEU A 205 -37.21 25.62 -18.08
CA LEU A 205 -37.03 25.46 -19.54
C LEU A 205 -38.31 25.64 -20.36
N ASN A 206 -39.44 26.05 -19.79
CA ASN A 206 -40.62 26.41 -20.59
C ASN A 206 -41.04 27.87 -20.45
N ASP A 207 -40.98 28.46 -19.25
CA ASP A 207 -41.55 29.81 -19.06
C ASP A 207 -40.62 30.97 -19.47
N GLY A 208 -39.33 30.70 -19.68
CA GLY A 208 -38.32 31.72 -20.02
C GLY A 208 -38.07 31.91 -21.52
N PHE A 209 -38.48 30.97 -22.37
CA PHE A 209 -38.28 31.07 -23.83
C PHE A 209 -39.35 31.96 -24.47
N ASP A 210 -40.59 31.89 -24.01
CA ASP A 210 -41.68 32.73 -24.53
C ASP A 210 -41.41 34.22 -24.27
N THR A 211 -40.81 34.57 -23.13
CA THR A 211 -40.44 35.96 -22.83
C THR A 211 -39.29 36.48 -23.68
N LEU A 212 -38.34 35.62 -24.09
CA LEU A 212 -37.20 36.04 -24.92
C LEU A 212 -37.60 36.18 -26.39
N ASP A 213 -38.53 35.37 -26.89
CA ASP A 213 -39.03 35.43 -28.27
C ASP A 213 -39.91 36.67 -28.50
N ILE A 214 -40.67 37.11 -27.49
CA ILE A 214 -41.45 38.36 -27.53
C ILE A 214 -40.55 39.61 -27.54
N ILE A 215 -39.43 39.59 -26.81
CA ILE A 215 -38.49 40.72 -26.76
C ILE A 215 -37.69 40.86 -28.06
N TRP A 216 -37.36 39.75 -28.72
CA TRP A 216 -36.65 39.77 -30.00
C TRP A 216 -37.53 40.26 -31.16
N LYS A 217 -38.81 39.89 -31.21
CA LYS A 217 -39.75 40.35 -32.25
C LYS A 217 -40.11 41.84 -32.17
N LYS A 218 -40.02 42.46 -30.99
CA LYS A 218 -40.27 43.91 -30.80
C LYS A 218 -39.10 44.82 -31.19
N LYS A 219 -37.92 44.28 -31.50
CA LYS A 219 -36.73 45.06 -31.89
C LYS A 219 -36.50 45.16 -33.41
N ILE A 220 -37.35 44.53 -34.22
CA ILE A 220 -37.21 44.44 -35.69
C ILE A 220 -38.45 45.01 -36.43
N GLN A 221 -39.22 45.89 -35.77
CA GLN A 221 -40.20 46.79 -36.41
C GLN A 221 -39.84 48.22 -36.05
#